data_AF-A0A2I0QLF2-F1
#
_entry.id   AF-A0A2I0QLF2-F1
#
_cell.length_a   1.000
_cell.length_b   1.000
_cell.length_c   1.000
_cell.angle_alpha   90.00
_cell.angle_beta   90.00
_cell.angle_gamma   90.00
#
_symmetry.space_group_name_H-M   'P 1'
#
loop_
_entity.id
_entity.type
_entity.pdbx_description
1 polymer ?
#
loop_
_entity_poly.entity_id
_entity_poly.type
_entity_poly.pdbx_seq_one_letter_code
_entity_poly.pdbx_strand_id
1 'polypeptide(L)'
;MLSLKENIEWKEKINVSTEGNVSSGYFKYTVLGIEKIGKVNCFRVEVLYGDENEEEKNIRELGMRKQIWVDTEKRILIKSQTYAGNLLLSETNLK
;
A
#
# COMPACT_ATOMS: atom_id res chain seq x y z
N MET A 1 1.51 2.00 20.03
CA MET A 1 0.77 2.11 18.76
C MET A 1 1.41 3.24 17.97
N LEU A 2 2.14 2.97 16.88
CA LEU A 2 2.78 4.02 16.08
C LEU A 2 1.69 4.90 15.46
N SER A 3 1.75 6.21 15.70
CA SER A 3 0.85 7.16 15.04
C SER A 3 1.29 7.30 13.59
N LEU A 4 0.41 6.94 12.65
CA LEU A 4 0.60 7.33 11.25
C LEU A 4 0.59 8.86 11.21
N LYS A 5 1.70 9.45 10.79
CA LYS A 5 1.86 10.86 10.48
C LYS A 5 2.10 10.99 8.98
N GLU A 6 1.85 12.16 8.43
CA GLU A 6 2.17 12.45 7.03
C GLU A 6 3.65 12.19 6.76
N ASN A 7 3.96 11.67 5.57
CA ASN A 7 5.32 11.32 5.13
C ASN A 7 6.02 10.23 5.97
N ILE A 8 5.26 9.43 6.74
CA ILE A 8 5.80 8.19 7.29
C ILE A 8 5.95 7.18 6.15
N GLU A 9 7.14 6.61 6.08
CA GLU A 9 7.48 5.49 5.20
C GLU A 9 7.95 4.32 6.06
N TRP A 10 7.50 3.10 5.74
CA TRP A 10 8.07 1.89 6.31
C TRP A 10 8.12 0.76 5.28
N LYS A 11 9.09 -0.13 5.47
CA LYS A 11 9.28 -1.34 4.67
C LYS A 11 9.13 -2.57 5.56
N GLU A 12 8.20 -3.43 5.21
CA GLU A 12 7.99 -4.72 5.85
C GLU A 12 8.57 -5.81 4.95
N LYS A 13 9.56 -6.55 5.45
CA LYS A 13 10.12 -7.69 4.73
C LYS A 13 9.17 -8.87 4.84
N ILE A 14 8.97 -9.56 3.73
CA ILE A 14 8.19 -10.79 3.66
C ILE A 14 9.00 -11.88 3.00
N ASN A 15 8.89 -13.10 3.53
CA ASN A 15 9.43 -14.29 2.90
C ASN A 15 8.24 -15.06 2.34
N VAL A 16 8.22 -15.25 1.02
CA VAL A 16 7.19 -16.06 0.35
C VAL A 16 7.82 -17.41 0.05
N SER A 17 7.29 -18.45 0.68
CA SER A 17 7.67 -19.84 0.39
C SER A 17 6.58 -20.50 -0.44
N THR A 18 6.88 -20.86 -1.68
CA THR A 18 6.00 -21.62 -2.57
C THR A 18 6.75 -22.82 -3.12
N GLU A 19 6.26 -24.04 -2.84
CA GLU A 19 6.72 -25.32 -3.41
C GLU A 19 8.25 -25.47 -3.58
N GLY A 20 9.01 -25.12 -2.55
CA GLY A 20 10.47 -25.29 -2.51
C GLY A 20 11.28 -24.07 -2.98
N ASN A 21 10.65 -23.03 -3.50
CA ASN A 21 11.28 -21.73 -3.74
C ASN A 21 10.94 -20.77 -2.60
N VAL A 22 11.99 -20.15 -2.03
CA VAL A 22 11.86 -19.02 -1.09
C VAL A 22 12.25 -17.76 -1.85
N SER A 23 11.31 -16.87 -2.07
CA SER A 23 11.60 -15.51 -2.51
C SER A 23 11.47 -14.54 -1.34
N SER A 24 12.43 -13.61 -1.23
CA SER A 24 12.35 -12.50 -0.30
C SER A 24 11.82 -11.27 -1.02
N GLY A 25 10.75 -10.70 -0.47
CA GLY A 25 10.15 -9.48 -0.96
C GLY A 25 9.94 -8.49 0.16
N TYR A 26 9.40 -7.33 -0.17
CA TYR A 26 8.97 -6.35 0.80
C TYR A 26 7.69 -5.66 0.37
N PHE A 27 6.90 -5.27 1.36
CA PHE A 27 5.89 -4.24 1.19
C PHE A 27 6.44 -2.91 1.65
N LYS A 28 6.40 -1.92 0.77
CA LYS A 28 6.67 -0.52 1.11
C LYS A 28 5.35 0.20 1.28
N TYR A 29 5.21 0.88 2.39
CA TYR A 29 4.03 1.69 2.70
C TYR A 29 4.45 3.14 2.86
N THR A 30 3.71 4.05 2.23
CA THR A 30 3.97 5.50 2.29
C THR A 30 2.67 6.24 2.57
N VAL A 31 2.61 6.99 3.68
CA VAL A 31 1.48 7.88 3.96
C VAL A 31 1.59 9.13 3.10
N LEU A 32 0.73 9.24 2.08
CA LEU A 32 0.71 10.34 1.14
C LEU A 32 0.03 11.61 1.69
N GLY A 33 -0.74 11.47 2.77
CA GLY A 33 -1.46 12.57 3.41
C GLY A 33 -2.83 12.15 3.92
N ILE A 34 -3.62 13.12 4.36
CA ILE A 34 -5.00 12.93 4.79
C ILE A 34 -5.95 13.32 3.65
N GLU A 35 -6.92 12.46 3.35
CA GLU A 35 -7.97 12.67 2.35
C GLU A 35 -9.35 12.37 2.96
N LYS A 36 -10.36 13.15 2.57
CA LYS A 36 -11.73 12.97 3.07
C LYS A 36 -12.52 12.06 2.14
N ILE A 37 -12.93 10.90 2.65
CA ILE A 37 -13.80 9.94 1.95
C ILE A 37 -15.20 10.03 2.55
N GLY A 38 -16.11 10.70 1.83
CA GLY A 38 -17.44 11.04 2.34
C GLY A 38 -17.35 11.98 3.55
N LYS A 39 -17.66 11.46 4.75
CA LYS A 39 -17.58 12.21 6.01
C LYS A 39 -16.36 11.85 6.87
N VAL A 40 -15.54 10.89 6.44
CA VAL A 40 -14.44 10.32 7.23
C VAL A 40 -13.10 10.84 6.73
N ASN A 41 -12.28 11.36 7.65
CA ASN A 41 -10.89 11.71 7.35
C ASN A 41 -10.05 10.43 7.36
N CYS A 42 -9.35 10.16 6.27
CA CYS A 42 -8.56 8.95 6.08
C CYS A 42 -7.11 9.27 5.78
N PHE A 43 -6.16 8.50 6.30
CA PHE A 43 -4.81 8.45 5.77
C PHE A 43 -4.84 7.75 4.41
N ARG A 44 -4.38 8.43 3.36
CA ARG A 44 -4.12 7.79 2.06
C ARG A 44 -2.72 7.18 2.09
N VAL A 45 -2.66 5.87 1.95
CA VAL A 45 -1.41 5.11 2.00
C VAL A 45 -1.19 4.45 0.64
N GLU A 46 -0.02 4.69 0.06
CA GLU A 46 0.48 3.93 -1.09
C GLU A 46 1.17 2.66 -0.58
N VAL A 47 0.85 1.53 -1.20
CA VAL A 47 1.45 0.23 -0.93
C VAL A 47 2.07 -0.28 -2.23
N LEU A 48 3.37 -0.54 -2.16
CA LEU A 48 4.15 -1.13 -3.25
C LEU A 48 4.70 -2.47 -2.80
N TYR A 49 4.65 -3.47 -3.67
CA TYR A 49 5.32 -4.75 -3.48
C TYR A 49 6.60 -4.74 -4.30
N GLY A 50 7.72 -5.08 -3.67
CA GLY A 50 9.01 -5.22 -4.34
C GLY A 50 9.68 -6.55 -4.02
N ASP A 51 10.50 -7.04 -4.95
CA ASP A 51 11.50 -8.07 -4.66
C ASP A 51 12.75 -7.40 -4.06
N GLU A 52 13.41 -8.03 -3.09
CA GLU A 52 14.67 -7.48 -2.54
C GLU A 52 15.79 -7.34 -3.59
N ASN A 53 15.70 -8.11 -4.68
CA ASN A 53 16.69 -8.10 -5.76
C ASN A 53 16.37 -7.13 -6.90
N GLU A 54 15.21 -6.47 -6.90
CA GLU A 54 14.83 -5.50 -7.92
C GLU A 54 14.99 -4.05 -7.45
N GLU A 55 15.47 -3.18 -8.34
CA GLU A 55 15.48 -1.74 -8.06
C GLU A 55 14.05 -1.20 -7.90
N GLU A 56 13.83 -0.36 -6.88
CA GLU A 56 12.53 0.23 -6.52
C GLU A 56 11.86 1.00 -7.68
N LYS A 57 12.67 1.49 -8.62
CA LYS A 57 12.22 2.15 -9.85
C LYS A 57 11.53 1.16 -10.82
N ASN A 58 12.07 -0.05 -10.97
CA ASN A 58 11.49 -1.09 -11.81
C ASN A 58 10.13 -1.54 -11.25
N ILE A 59 9.98 -1.59 -9.93
CA ILE A 59 8.72 -1.93 -9.26
C ILE A 59 7.63 -0.88 -9.51
N ARG A 60 7.98 0.41 -9.55
CA ARG A 60 7.02 1.48 -9.88
C ARG A 60 6.67 1.52 -11.37
N GLU A 61 7.61 1.12 -12.24
CA GLU A 61 7.43 1.12 -13.70
C GLU A 61 6.71 -0.15 -14.21
N LEU A 62 6.87 -1.30 -13.53
CA LEU A 62 6.27 -2.60 -13.88
C LEU A 62 5.07 -3.00 -13.01
N GLY A 63 4.96 -2.48 -11.78
CA GLY A 63 4.26 -3.16 -10.70
C GLY A 63 2.87 -2.62 -10.38
N MET A 64 1.99 -3.55 -10.01
CA MET A 64 0.69 -3.22 -9.46
C MET A 64 0.85 -2.34 -8.22
N ARG A 65 0.28 -1.13 -8.26
CA ARG A 65 0.23 -0.24 -7.10
C ARG A 65 -1.10 -0.44 -6.38
N LYS A 66 -1.06 -0.56 -5.07
CA LYS A 66 -2.28 -0.50 -4.25
C LYS A 66 -2.31 0.81 -3.46
N GLN A 67 -3.48 1.43 -3.40
CA GLN A 67 -3.75 2.56 -2.52
C GLN A 67 -4.83 2.17 -1.53
N ILE A 68 -4.65 2.52 -0.27
CA ILE A 68 -5.62 2.27 0.80
C ILE A 68 -5.92 3.55 1.55
N TRP A 69 -7.17 3.69 1.99
CA TRP A 69 -7.63 4.78 2.85
C TRP A 69 -8.01 4.20 4.19
N VAL A 70 -7.32 4.65 5.24
CA VAL A 70 -7.49 4.15 6.60
C VAL A 70 -8.03 5.28 7.48
N ASP A 71 -9.13 5.04 8.19
CA ASP A 71 -9.76 6.00 9.09
C ASP A 71 -8.74 6.56 10.12
N THR A 72 -8.66 7.90 10.19
CA THR A 72 -7.72 8.63 11.05
C THR A 72 -8.05 8.55 12.55
N GLU A 73 -9.22 8.05 12.93
CA GLU A 73 -9.63 7.80 14.30
C GLU A 73 -9.74 6.29 14.58
N LYS A 74 -10.58 5.59 13.81
CA LYS A 74 -10.93 4.18 14.03
C LYS A 74 -9.87 3.19 13.55
N ARG A 75 -8.92 3.62 12.71
CA ARG A 75 -7.83 2.78 12.16
C ARG A 75 -8.34 1.57 11.35
N ILE A 76 -9.52 1.68 10.76
CA ILE A 76 -10.11 0.68 9.88
C ILE A 76 -9.90 1.06 8.42
N LEU A 77 -9.79 0.06 7.54
CA LEU A 77 -9.80 0.29 6.10
C LEU A 77 -11.18 0.81 5.68
N ILE A 78 -11.21 1.88 4.91
CA ILE A 78 -12.44 2.49 4.36
C ILE A 78 -12.54 2.23 2.86
N LYS A 79 -11.40 2.33 2.17
CA LYS A 79 -11.33 2.14 0.73
C LYS A 79 -10.00 1.51 0.34
N SER A 80 -10.00 0.71 -0.72
CA SER A 80 -8.79 0.27 -1.40
C SER A 80 -8.94 0.31 -2.91
N GLN A 81 -7.87 0.64 -3.60
CA GLN A 81 -7.80 0.65 -5.05
C GLN A 81 -6.51 -0.04 -5.50
N THR A 82 -6.58 -0.81 -6.59
CA THR A 82 -5.41 -1.44 -7.21
C THR A 82 -5.27 -0.94 -8.63
N TYR A 83 -4.04 -0.58 -9.00
CA TYR A 83 -3.69 0.02 -10.27
C TYR A 83 -2.60 -0.79 -10.96
N ALA A 84 -2.63 -0.85 -12.29
CA ALA A 84 -1.47 -1.19 -13.12
C ALA A 84 -1.09 0.05 -13.93
N GLY A 85 0.01 0.71 -13.57
CA GLY A 85 0.32 2.06 -14.04
C GLY A 85 -0.80 3.05 -13.69
N ASN A 86 -1.39 3.68 -14.71
CA ASN A 86 -2.52 4.61 -14.55
C ASN A 86 -3.90 3.94 -14.64
N LEU A 87 -3.98 2.64 -14.95
CA LEU A 87 -5.23 1.91 -15.10
C LEU A 87 -5.72 1.42 -13.73
N LEU A 88 -6.94 1.80 -13.34
CA LEU A 88 -7.61 1.25 -12.16
C LEU A 88 -8.15 -0.15 -12.48
N LEU A 89 -7.59 -1.18 -11.83
CA LEU A 89 -7.99 -2.57 -12.01
C LEU A 89 -9.13 -2.97 -11.07
N SER A 90 -9.09 -2.50 -9.82
CA SER A 90 -10.13 -2.81 -8.85
C SER A 90 -10.28 -1.72 -7.81
N GLU A 91 -11.52 -1.57 -7.33
CA GLU A 91 -11.87 -0.70 -6.20
C GLU A 91 -12.73 -1.50 -5.22
N THR A 92 -12.48 -1.32 -3.93
CA THR A 92 -13.30 -1.86 -2.85
C THR A 92 -13.56 -0.76 -1.86
N ASN A 93 -14.84 -0.51 -1.57
CA ASN A 93 -15.28 0.43 -0.55
C ASN A 93 -15.93 -0.38 0.58
N LEU A 94 -15.46 -0.18 1.82
CA LEU A 94 -16.13 -0.71 3.00
C LEU A 94 -17.28 0.23 3.34
N LYS A 95 -18.50 -0.33 3.37
CA LYS A 95 -19.73 0.38 3.75
C LYS A 95 -19.87 0.48 5.26
#